data_AF-A0A3Q0NC15-F1
#
_entry.id   AF-A0A3Q0NC15-F1
#
_cell.length_a   1.000
_cell.length_b   1.000
_cell.length_c   1.000
_cell.angle_alpha   90.00
_cell.angle_beta   90.00
_cell.angle_gamma   90.00
#
_symmetry.space_group_name_H-M   'P 1'
#
loop_
_entity.id
_entity.type
_entity.pdbx_description
1 polymer ?
#
loop_
_entity_poly.entity_id
_entity_poly.type
_entity_poly.pdbx_seq_one_letter_code
_entity_poly.pdbx_strand_id
1 'polypeptide(L)'
;MRFIIAYLSIFVLGIFSALLVETILYDNVTPQLVFSAILFAAPVILVASTLGEIFYGFSKKASYFTFAIWGFAYGVVAAVIILSIIQVSGMLISVGVSILAGVIMALLAIIFFFLRGGKSTSGKAATK
;
A
#
# COMPACT_ATOMS: atom_id res chain seq x y z
N MET A 1 -12.58 5.04 15.50
CA MET A 1 -12.21 6.34 14.88
C MET A 1 -10.81 6.38 14.29
N ARG A 2 -9.71 6.24 15.06
CA ARG A 2 -8.34 6.37 14.51
C ARG A 2 -8.01 5.44 13.32
N PHE A 3 -8.58 4.21 13.28
CA PHE A 3 -8.42 3.30 12.13
C PHE A 3 -9.07 3.86 10.87
N ILE A 4 -10.32 4.34 10.95
CA ILE A 4 -11.05 4.90 9.79
C ILE A 4 -10.29 6.10 9.20
N ILE A 5 -9.74 6.97 10.06
CA ILE A 5 -8.94 8.11 9.61
C ILE A 5 -7.66 7.62 8.91
N ALA A 6 -6.90 6.72 9.53
CA ALA A 6 -5.69 6.16 8.94
C ALA A 6 -5.99 5.46 7.60
N TYR A 7 -7.06 4.67 7.53
CA TYR A 7 -7.53 4.02 6.31
C TYR A 7 -7.87 5.04 5.22
N LEU A 8 -8.73 6.03 5.50
CA LEU A 8 -9.15 7.02 4.51
C LEU A 8 -7.95 7.84 4.00
N SER A 9 -7.04 8.24 4.88
CA SER A 9 -5.82 8.96 4.49
C SER A 9 -4.94 8.11 3.56
N ILE A 10 -4.72 6.83 3.90
CA ILE A 10 -3.91 5.93 3.06
C ILE A 10 -4.63 5.57 1.77
N PHE A 11 -5.97 5.51 1.77
CA PHE A 11 -6.75 5.27 0.56
C PHE A 11 -6.58 6.41 -0.45
N VAL A 12 -6.71 7.66 0.00
CA VAL A 12 -6.48 8.84 -0.86
C VAL A 12 -5.04 8.86 -1.38
N LEU A 13 -4.05 8.65 -0.51
CA LEU A 13 -2.64 8.57 -0.94
C LEU A 13 -2.38 7.39 -1.89
N GLY A 14 -3.08 6.27 -1.69
CA GLY A 14 -3.03 5.10 -2.56
C GLY A 14 -3.55 5.40 -3.97
N ILE A 15 -4.64 6.16 -4.10
CA ILE A 15 -5.13 6.63 -5.40
C ILE A 15 -4.08 7.49 -6.10
N PHE A 16 -3.53 8.49 -5.41
CA PHE A 16 -2.47 9.33 -6.00
C PHE A 16 -1.23 8.54 -6.39
N SER A 17 -0.89 7.51 -5.61
CA SER A 17 0.24 6.64 -5.92
C SER A 17 -0.02 5.76 -7.13
N ALA A 18 -1.25 5.24 -7.29
CA ALA A 18 -1.65 4.50 -8.49
C ALA A 18 -1.62 5.40 -9.73
N LEU A 19 -2.10 6.65 -9.62
CA LEU A 19 -2.00 7.65 -10.70
C LEU A 19 -0.54 7.94 -11.07
N LEU A 20 0.35 8.07 -10.08
CA LEU A 20 1.78 8.24 -10.32
C LEU A 20 2.37 7.05 -11.09
N VAL A 21 1.98 5.82 -10.76
CA VAL A 21 2.42 4.63 -11.50
C VAL A 21 1.85 4.62 -12.93
N GLU A 22 0.58 5.02 -13.11
CA GLU A 22 -0.04 5.12 -14.42
C GLU A 22 0.65 6.15 -15.32
N THR A 23 1.08 7.30 -14.78
CA THR A 23 1.85 8.30 -15.55
C THR A 23 3.20 7.78 -16.04
N ILE A 24 3.75 6.74 -15.40
CA ILE A 24 5.01 6.12 -15.81
C ILE A 24 4.74 5.06 -16.89
N LEU A 25 3.61 4.36 -16.80
CA LEU A 25 3.23 3.29 -17.71
C LEU A 25 2.60 3.80 -19.02
N TYR A 26 1.92 4.94 -18.98
CA TYR A 26 1.15 5.47 -20.08
C TYR A 26 1.48 6.94 -20.33
N ASP A 27 1.61 7.32 -21.60
CA ASP A 27 1.94 8.70 -22.00
C ASP A 27 0.87 9.73 -21.63
N ASN A 28 -0.40 9.31 -21.55
CA ASN A 28 -1.52 10.18 -21.23
C ASN A 28 -2.42 9.54 -20.16
N VAL A 29 -2.68 10.29 -19.09
CA VAL A 29 -3.65 9.90 -18.06
C VAL A 29 -5.05 10.25 -18.54
N THR A 30 -5.76 9.24 -19.04
CA THR A 30 -7.16 9.38 -19.46
C THR A 30 -8.09 9.27 -18.24
N PRO A 31 -9.35 9.75 -18.33
CA PRO A 31 -10.33 9.55 -17.26
C PRO A 31 -10.54 8.07 -16.89
N GLN A 32 -10.43 7.17 -17.86
CA GLN A 32 -10.54 5.72 -17.64
C GLN A 32 -9.43 5.19 -16.72
N LEU A 33 -8.20 5.67 -16.89
CA LEU A 33 -7.08 5.32 -16.01
C LEU A 33 -7.31 5.85 -14.60
N VAL A 34 -7.82 7.09 -14.46
CA VAL A 34 -8.20 7.63 -13.14
C VAL A 34 -9.24 6.75 -12.43
N PHE A 35 -10.27 6.30 -13.13
CA PHE A 35 -11.26 5.37 -12.55
C PHE A 35 -10.67 4.01 -12.22
N SER A 36 -9.77 3.48 -13.06
CA SER A 36 -9.01 2.25 -12.81
C SER A 36 -8.18 2.36 -11.53
N ALA A 37 -7.40 3.44 -11.36
CA ALA A 37 -6.62 3.70 -10.17
C ALA A 37 -7.48 3.68 -8.89
N ILE A 38 -8.66 4.30 -8.93
CA ILE A 38 -9.62 4.29 -7.80
C ILE A 38 -10.11 2.86 -7.52
N LEU A 39 -10.52 2.14 -8.56
CA LEU A 39 -11.06 0.78 -8.46
C LEU A 39 -10.03 -0.23 -7.93
N PHE A 40 -8.76 -0.12 -8.32
CA PHE A 40 -7.69 -0.98 -7.81
C PHE A 40 -7.21 -0.55 -6.43
N ALA A 41 -7.11 0.75 -6.14
CA ALA A 41 -6.67 1.23 -4.84
C ALA A 41 -7.61 0.80 -3.70
N ALA A 42 -8.93 0.77 -3.93
CA ALA A 42 -9.91 0.44 -2.89
C ALA A 42 -9.69 -0.95 -2.26
N PRO A 43 -9.72 -2.07 -3.00
CA PRO A 43 -9.50 -3.39 -2.43
C PRO A 43 -8.06 -3.56 -1.92
N VAL A 44 -7.06 -3.03 -2.62
CA VAL A 44 -5.64 -3.17 -2.24
C VAL A 44 -5.37 -2.51 -0.90
N ILE A 45 -5.83 -1.27 -0.71
CA ILE A 45 -5.64 -0.52 0.54
C ILE A 45 -6.52 -1.06 1.66
N LEU A 46 -7.75 -1.49 1.38
CA LEU A 46 -8.62 -2.10 2.38
C LEU A 46 -8.00 -3.37 2.97
N VAL A 47 -7.51 -4.27 2.12
CA VAL A 47 -6.84 -5.50 2.56
C VAL A 47 -5.55 -5.16 3.32
N ALA A 48 -4.70 -4.28 2.78
CA ALA A 48 -3.44 -3.89 3.41
C ALA A 48 -3.65 -3.27 4.80
N SER A 49 -4.58 -2.31 4.91
CA SER A 49 -4.89 -1.62 6.17
C SER A 49 -5.51 -2.55 7.20
N THR A 50 -6.34 -3.50 6.77
CA THR A 50 -6.93 -4.52 7.65
C THR A 50 -5.85 -5.46 8.19
N LEU A 51 -4.95 -5.97 7.32
CA LEU A 51 -3.81 -6.78 7.74
C LEU A 51 -2.89 -6.00 8.68
N GLY A 52 -2.62 -4.73 8.38
CA GLY A 52 -1.86 -3.83 9.22
C GLY A 52 -2.50 -3.62 10.60
N GLU A 53 -3.81 -3.45 10.67
CA GLU A 53 -4.56 -3.31 11.92
C GLU A 53 -4.53 -4.59 12.76
N ILE A 54 -4.70 -5.75 12.13
CA ILE A 54 -4.60 -7.06 12.79
C ILE A 54 -3.18 -7.22 13.36
N PHE A 55 -2.15 -6.97 12.54
CA PHE A 55 -0.77 -7.07 12.99
C PHE A 55 -0.47 -6.08 14.13
N TYR A 56 -0.95 -4.84 14.05
CA TYR A 56 -0.83 -3.86 15.13
C TYR A 56 -1.54 -4.31 16.43
N GLY A 57 -2.72 -4.93 16.30
CA GLY A 57 -3.53 -5.38 17.42
C GLY A 57 -2.94 -6.58 18.16
N PHE A 58 -2.39 -7.56 17.42
CA PHE A 58 -1.94 -8.84 17.98
C PHE A 58 -0.42 -8.94 18.18
N SER A 59 0.39 -8.17 17.45
CA SER A 59 1.85 -8.28 17.55
C SER A 59 2.38 -7.61 18.81
N LYS A 60 3.17 -8.34 19.60
CA LYS A 60 3.92 -7.76 20.74
C LYS A 60 5.13 -6.91 20.31
N LYS A 61 5.54 -7.01 19.04
CA LYS A 61 6.73 -6.34 18.48
C LYS A 61 6.37 -5.55 17.22
N ALA A 62 5.25 -4.84 17.25
CA ALA A 62 4.91 -3.92 16.17
C ALA A 62 5.98 -2.81 16.08
N SER A 63 6.62 -2.68 14.93
CA SER A 63 7.62 -1.65 14.64
C SER A 63 7.40 -1.09 13.24
N TYR A 64 7.77 0.18 13.02
CA TYR A 64 7.67 0.82 11.71
C TYR A 64 8.46 0.05 10.64
N PHE A 65 9.59 -0.56 11.00
CA PHE A 65 10.42 -1.33 10.09
C PHE A 65 9.72 -2.62 9.62
N THR A 66 9.03 -3.31 10.54
CA THR A 66 8.24 -4.49 10.18
C THR A 66 7.07 -4.11 9.28
N PHE A 67 6.39 -3.00 9.56
CA PHE A 67 5.34 -2.46 8.68
C PHE A 67 5.88 -2.11 7.30
N ALA A 68 7.07 -1.51 7.21
CA ALA A 68 7.71 -1.17 5.94
C ALA A 68 8.02 -2.42 5.10
N ILE A 69 8.60 -3.47 5.70
CA ILE A 69 8.92 -4.72 5.00
C ILE A 69 7.67 -5.40 4.48
N TRP A 70 6.63 -5.53 5.33
CA TRP A 70 5.38 -6.16 4.91
C TRP A 70 4.63 -5.32 3.88
N GLY A 71 4.65 -3.99 4.02
CA GLY A 71 4.13 -3.06 3.02
C GLY A 71 4.84 -3.22 1.67
N PHE A 72 6.17 -3.32 1.69
CA PHE A 72 6.97 -3.55 0.49
C PHE A 72 6.59 -4.87 -0.20
N ALA A 73 6.64 -5.98 0.54
CA ALA A 73 6.33 -7.30 0.00
C ALA A 73 4.91 -7.35 -0.58
N TYR A 74 3.94 -6.80 0.15
CA TYR A 74 2.55 -6.74 -0.32
C TYR A 74 2.41 -5.86 -1.57
N GLY A 75 3.06 -4.71 -1.62
CA GLY A 75 3.03 -3.81 -2.79
C GLY A 75 3.62 -4.46 -4.05
N VAL A 76 4.74 -5.16 -3.91
CA VAL A 76 5.35 -5.92 -5.02
C VAL A 76 4.38 -7.00 -5.52
N VAL A 77 3.82 -7.80 -4.61
CA VAL A 77 2.89 -8.88 -4.98
C VAL A 77 1.63 -8.33 -5.65
N ALA A 78 1.03 -7.28 -5.09
CA ALA A 78 -0.16 -6.64 -5.66
C ALA A 78 0.14 -6.09 -7.07
N ALA A 79 1.28 -5.43 -7.25
CA ALA A 79 1.68 -4.88 -8.55
C ALA A 79 1.92 -5.99 -9.58
N VAL A 80 2.60 -7.08 -9.21
CA VAL A 80 2.80 -8.24 -10.11
C VAL A 80 1.46 -8.82 -10.57
N ILE A 81 0.51 -8.98 -9.65
CA ILE A 81 -0.83 -9.50 -9.97
C ILE A 81 -1.55 -8.54 -10.95
N ILE A 82 -1.58 -7.25 -10.64
CA ILE A 82 -2.25 -6.24 -11.47
C ILE A 82 -1.61 -6.16 -12.86
N LEU A 83 -0.28 -6.09 -12.95
CA LEU A 83 0.45 -6.05 -14.22
C LEU A 83 0.23 -7.33 -15.06
N SER A 84 0.08 -8.48 -14.39
CA SER A 84 -0.24 -9.75 -15.08
C SER A 84 -1.65 -9.74 -15.68
N ILE A 85 -2.61 -9.08 -15.02
CA ILE A 85 -3.98 -8.91 -15.54
C ILE A 85 -3.99 -7.96 -16.74
N ILE A 86 -3.21 -6.86 -16.65
CA ILE A 86 -3.16 -5.81 -17.68
C ILE A 86 -2.26 -6.22 -18.86
N GLN A 87 -1.46 -7.29 -18.72
CA GLN A 87 -0.57 -7.84 -19.75
C GLN A 87 0.45 -6.82 -20.29
N VAL A 88 1.14 -6.11 -19.39
CA VAL A 88 2.21 -5.18 -19.77
C VAL A 88 3.37 -5.94 -20.45
N SER A 89 3.69 -5.59 -21.70
CA SER A 89 4.56 -6.39 -22.59
C SER A 89 6.07 -6.30 -22.28
N GLY A 90 6.50 -5.30 -21.51
CA GLY A 90 7.92 -5.05 -21.22
C GLY A 90 8.37 -5.64 -19.88
N MET A 91 9.16 -6.72 -19.89
CA MET A 91 9.68 -7.36 -18.66
C MET A 91 10.43 -6.38 -17.74
N LEU A 92 11.29 -5.53 -18.30
CA LEU A 92 12.05 -4.53 -17.53
C LEU A 92 11.15 -3.48 -16.86
N ILE A 93 10.12 -3.02 -17.58
CA ILE A 93 9.15 -2.04 -17.09
C ILE A 93 8.31 -2.68 -15.98
N SER A 94 7.84 -3.91 -16.18
CA SER A 94 7.05 -4.64 -15.19
C SER A 94 7.81 -4.88 -13.88
N VAL A 95 9.09 -5.24 -13.95
CA VAL A 95 9.94 -5.39 -12.76
C VAL A 95 10.16 -4.04 -12.07
N GLY A 96 10.51 -2.99 -12.82
CA GLY A 96 10.74 -1.66 -12.28
C GLY A 96 9.50 -1.09 -11.57
N VAL A 97 8.33 -1.20 -12.20
CA VAL A 97 7.06 -0.74 -11.63
C VAL A 97 6.67 -1.56 -10.40
N SER A 98 6.92 -2.86 -10.39
CA SER A 98 6.62 -3.70 -9.22
C SER A 98 7.47 -3.31 -8.01
N ILE A 99 8.76 -3.03 -8.22
CA ILE A 99 9.65 -2.55 -7.15
C ILE A 99 9.20 -1.17 -6.67
N LEU A 100 8.88 -0.25 -7.59
CA LEU A 100 8.40 1.08 -7.26
C LEU A 100 7.10 1.02 -6.43
N ALA A 101 6.14 0.19 -6.83
CA ALA A 101 4.90 -0.03 -6.09
C ALA A 101 5.17 -0.62 -4.70
N GLY A 102 6.16 -1.50 -4.56
CA GLY A 102 6.66 -1.97 -3.27
C GLY A 102 7.15 -0.82 -2.39
N VAL A 103 8.02 0.05 -2.92
CA VAL A 103 8.56 1.21 -2.16
C VAL A 103 7.43 2.15 -1.72
N ILE A 104 6.50 2.46 -2.62
CA ILE A 104 5.31 3.27 -2.33
C ILE A 104 4.50 2.64 -1.19
N MET A 105 4.18 1.35 -1.29
CA MET A 105 3.38 0.67 -0.25
C MET A 105 4.12 0.55 1.08
N ALA A 106 5.46 0.46 1.08
CA ALA A 106 6.25 0.54 2.29
C ALA A 106 6.10 1.90 2.98
N LEU A 107 6.16 3.00 2.21
CA LEU A 107 5.94 4.35 2.73
C LEU A 107 4.52 4.52 3.27
N LEU A 108 3.52 4.04 2.53
CA LEU A 108 2.12 4.07 2.98
C LEU A 108 1.91 3.25 4.27
N ALA A 109 2.55 2.09 4.40
CA ALA A 109 2.49 1.28 5.61
C ALA A 109 3.13 1.98 6.82
N ILE A 110 4.23 2.72 6.62
CA ILE A 110 4.85 3.54 7.66
C ILE A 110 3.91 4.69 8.07
N ILE A 111 3.33 5.41 7.11
CA ILE A 111 2.38 6.50 7.38
C ILE A 111 1.17 5.94 8.15
N PHE A 112 0.63 4.79 7.74
CA PHE A 112 -0.46 4.11 8.42
C PHE A 112 -0.11 3.81 9.89
N PHE A 113 1.09 3.27 10.14
CA PHE A 113 1.58 2.97 11.47
C PHE A 113 1.59 4.22 12.37
N PHE A 114 2.10 5.35 11.87
CA PHE A 114 2.13 6.60 12.63
C PHE A 114 0.74 7.21 12.83
N LEU A 115 -0.11 7.24 11.80
CA LEU A 115 -1.50 7.73 11.91
C LEU A 115 -2.33 6.89 12.89
N ARG A 116 -2.02 5.59 13.00
CA ARG A 116 -2.65 4.71 13.97
C ARG A 116 -2.20 4.98 15.41
N GLY A 117 -1.12 5.72 15.60
CA GLY A 117 -0.51 6.04 16.89
C GLY A 117 0.54 5.00 17.32
N GLY A 118 1.17 4.32 16.37
CA GLY A 118 2.23 3.36 16.63
C GLY A 118 3.47 3.99 17.25
N LYS A 119 4.04 3.30 18.25
CA LYS A 119 5.36 3.57 18.86
C LYS A 119 6.17 2.27 18.82
N SER A 120 7.51 2.36 18.87
CA SER A 120 8.34 1.15 19.03
C SER A 120 7.84 0.39 20.27
N THR A 121 7.45 -0.89 20.14
CA THR A 121 6.77 -1.73 21.16
C THR A 121 5.28 -1.43 21.45
N SER A 122 4.55 -0.70 20.60
CA SER A 122 3.15 -0.31 20.87
C SER A 122 2.06 -1.33 20.51
N GLY A 123 2.43 -2.60 20.35
CA GLY A 123 1.46 -3.66 20.17
C GLY A 123 0.42 -3.62 21.28
N LYS A 124 -0.89 -3.62 20.97
CA LYS A 124 -1.91 -3.66 22.04
C LYS A 124 -1.76 -4.90 22.94
N ALA A 125 -1.17 -5.96 22.40
CA ALA A 125 -0.79 -7.18 23.12
C ALA A 125 0.52 -7.07 23.93
N ALA A 126 1.32 -6.01 23.75
CA ALA A 126 2.53 -5.73 24.53
C ALA A 126 2.23 -4.92 25.80
N THR A 127 1.09 -4.22 25.86
CA THR A 127 0.63 -3.47 27.04
C THR A 127 -0.08 -4.34 28.09
N LYS A 128 -0.07 -5.67 27.95
CA LYS A 128 -0.55 -6.64 28.96
C LYS A 128 0.58 -7.55 29.42
#